data_AF-M3JR94-F1
#
_entry.id   AF-M3JR94-F1
#
_cell.length_a   1.000
_cell.length_b   1.000
_cell.length_c   1.000
_cell.angle_alpha   90.00
_cell.angle_beta   90.00
_cell.angle_gamma   90.00
#
_symmetry.space_group_name_H-M   'P 1'
#
loop_
_entity.id
_entity.type
_entity.pdbx_description
1 polymer ?
#
loop_
_entity_poly.entity_id
_entity_poly.type
_entity_poly.pdbx_seq_one_letter_code
_entity_poly.pdbx_strand_id
1 'polypeptide(L)' 'TFPGEGSEYITSWTTTDGNGNEVTQSGLVTANDSTTSTLSTYAPVEDESTWTSVAAEATTSDD' A
#
# COMPACT_ATOMS: atom_id res chain seq x y z
N THR A 1 -1.23 0.45 31.34
CA THR A 1 -1.27 -0.50 30.22
C THR A 1 -2.29 -0.05 29.23
N PHE A 2 -1.87 0.33 28.03
CA PHE A 2 -2.79 0.70 26.96
C PHE A 2 -3.55 -0.56 26.51
N PRO A 3 -4.89 -0.56 26.50
CA PRO A 3 -5.66 -1.75 26.20
C PRO A 3 -5.66 -1.97 24.68
N GLY A 4 -5.11 -3.09 24.22
CA GLY A 4 -5.43 -3.64 22.91
C GLY A 4 -5.22 -2.73 21.70
N GLU A 5 -4.23 -1.85 21.71
CA GLU A 5 -3.86 -1.11 20.49
C GLU A 5 -3.12 -2.08 19.56
N GLY A 6 -3.85 -2.64 18.61
CA GLY A 6 -3.25 -3.34 17.49
C GLY A 6 -2.29 -2.38 16.77
N SER A 7 -1.11 -2.85 16.41
CA SER A 7 -0.16 -2.06 15.64
C SER A 7 -0.67 -1.94 14.20
N GLU A 8 -0.80 -0.71 13.72
CA GLU A 8 -1.13 -0.43 12.33
C GLU A 8 0.15 -0.33 11.50
N TYR A 9 0.20 -1.07 10.39
CA TYR A 9 1.33 -1.03 9.48
C TYR A 9 0.88 -1.23 8.04
N ILE A 10 1.65 -0.68 7.12
CA ILE A 10 1.48 -0.92 5.68
C ILE A 10 2.14 -2.26 5.36
N THR A 11 1.40 -3.15 4.71
CA THR A 11 1.94 -4.41 4.20
C THR A 11 1.63 -4.56 2.72
N SER A 12 2.52 -5.28 2.02
CA SER A 12 2.42 -5.56 0.60
C SER A 12 2.35 -7.06 0.39
N TRP A 13 1.43 -7.51 -0.45
CA TRP A 13 1.21 -8.92 -0.74
C TRP A 13 0.93 -9.14 -2.23
N THR A 14 1.40 -10.26 -2.73
CA THR A 14 1.13 -10.72 -4.09
C THR A 14 -0.11 -11.60 -4.07
N THR A 15 -1.10 -11.27 -4.89
CA THR A 15 -2.29 -12.12 -5.09
C THR A 15 -2.40 -12.49 -6.56
N THR A 16 -3.06 -13.59 -6.86
CA THR A 16 -3.38 -13.99 -8.22
C THR A 16 -4.76 -13.43 -8.58
N ASP A 17 -4.87 -12.72 -9.70
CA ASP A 17 -6.16 -12.23 -10.21
C ASP A 17 -7.03 -13.38 -10.76
N GLY A 18 -8.25 -13.08 -11.21
CA GLY A 18 -9.14 -14.06 -11.81
C GLY A 18 -8.67 -14.61 -13.17
N ASN A 19 -7.64 -13.99 -13.76
CA ASN A 19 -7.04 -14.34 -15.04
C ASN A 19 -5.75 -15.17 -14.90
N GLY A 20 -5.25 -15.35 -13.68
CA GLY A 20 -4.02 -16.08 -13.39
C GLY A 20 -2.76 -15.21 -13.36
N ASN A 21 -2.87 -13.88 -13.45
CA ASN A 21 -1.73 -12.98 -13.35
C ASN A 21 -1.42 -12.66 -11.88
N GLU A 22 -0.14 -12.51 -11.56
CA GLU A 22 0.30 -12.04 -10.25
C GLU A 22 0.16 -10.52 -10.17
N VAL A 23 -0.67 -10.05 -9.23
CA VAL A 23 -0.87 -8.63 -8.95
C VAL A 23 -0.34 -8.29 -7.56
N THR A 24 0.48 -7.26 -7.49
CA THR A 24 1.00 -6.77 -6.20
C THR A 24 0.05 -5.73 -5.65
N GLN A 25 -0.49 -6.00 -4.46
CA GLN A 25 -1.34 -5.10 -3.72
C GLN A 25 -0.61 -4.63 -2.46
N SER A 26 -0.97 -3.46 -1.97
CA SER A 26 -0.56 -2.99 -0.65
C SER A 26 -1.78 -2.55 0.13
N GLY A 27 -1.67 -2.48 1.44
CA GLY A 27 -2.77 -2.05 2.29
C GLY A 27 -2.36 -1.75 3.72
N LEU A 28 -3.23 -1.02 4.41
CA LEU A 28 -3.12 -0.81 5.85
C LEU A 28 -3.75 -2.00 6.56
N VAL A 29 -2.95 -2.67 7.38
CA VAL A 29 -3.40 -3.75 8.25
C VAL A 29 -3.18 -3.36 9.70
N THR A 30 -4.00 -3.91 10.58
CA THR A 30 -3.79 -3.86 12.03
C THR A 30 -3.56 -5.27 12.54
N ALA A 31 -2.56 -5.45 13.40
CA ALA A 31 -2.35 -6.71 14.09
C ALA A 31 -2.27 -6.52 15.60
N ASN A 32 -2.90 -7.45 16.30
CA ASN A 32 -2.78 -7.63 17.75
C ASN A 32 -2.22 -9.02 18.06
N ASP A 33 -2.13 -9.36 19.35
CA ASP A 33 -1.47 -10.57 19.88
C ASP A 33 -1.88 -11.87 19.17
N SER A 34 -3.11 -11.96 18.65
CA SER A 34 -3.62 -13.19 18.02
C SER A 34 -4.41 -12.97 16.73
N THR A 35 -4.64 -11.73 16.29
CA THR A 35 -5.44 -11.47 15.08
C THR A 35 -4.84 -10.38 14.21
N THR A 36 -4.95 -10.57 12.90
CA THR A 36 -4.58 -9.59 11.87
C THR A 36 -5.83 -9.25 11.07
N SER A 37 -6.10 -7.96 10.90
CA SER A 37 -7.24 -7.45 10.16
C SER A 37 -6.77 -6.44 9.12
N THR A 38 -7.27 -6.57 7.88
CA THR A 38 -7.03 -5.58 6.84
C THR A 38 -8.04 -4.45 6.97
N LEU A 39 -7.55 -3.22 7.14
CA LEU A 39 -8.37 -2.01 7.27
C LEU A 39 -8.64 -1.38 5.90
N SER A 40 -7.62 -1.32 5.05
CA SER A 40 -7.72 -0.72 3.73
C SER A 40 -6.78 -1.42 2.76
N THR A 41 -7.20 -1.55 1.50
CA THR A 41 -6.40 -2.11 0.42
C THR A 41 -6.28 -1.05 -0.66
N TYR A 42 -5.05 -0.75 -1.06
CA TYR A 42 -4.75 0.11 -2.19
C TYR A 42 -4.92 -0.69 -3.48
N ALA A 43 -5.38 -0.01 -4.54
CA ALA A 43 -5.54 -0.64 -5.83
C ALA A 43 -4.18 -1.24 -6.29
N PRO A 44 -4.18 -2.46 -6.85
CA PRO A 44 -2.98 -3.01 -7.46
C PRO A 44 -2.49 -2.07 -8.56
N VAL A 45 -1.16 -1.93 -8.66
CA VAL A 45 -0.52 -1.28 -9.82
C VAL A 45 -0.59 -2.25 -11.00
N GLU A 46 -1.78 -2.41 -11.58
CA GLU A 46 -1.99 -3.39 -12.68
C GLU A 46 -1.37 -2.93 -13.99
N ASP A 47 -1.04 -1.65 -14.12
CA ASP A 47 -0.33 -1.13 -15.28
C ASP A 47 0.45 0.11 -14.88
N GLU A 48 1.68 0.23 -15.38
CA GLU A 48 2.48 1.46 -15.40
C GLU A 48 1.84 2.57 -16.27
N SER A 49 0.51 2.73 -16.31
CA SER A 49 -0.21 3.61 -17.25
C SER A 49 -0.96 4.79 -16.64
N THR A 50 -0.77 5.11 -15.35
CA THR A 50 -1.19 6.41 -14.81
C THR A 50 -0.12 7.09 -13.96
N TRP A 51 1.14 7.03 -14.37
CA TRP A 51 2.03 8.16 -14.10
C TRP A 51 1.66 9.24 -15.12
N THR A 52 0.58 10.00 -14.87
CA THR A 52 0.66 11.40 -15.27
C THR A 52 1.79 11.94 -14.41
N SER A 53 2.95 12.15 -15.02
CA SER A 53 4.00 12.95 -14.41
C SER A 53 3.35 14.29 -14.08
N VAL A 54 2.94 14.50 -12.83
CA VAL A 54 3.15 15.82 -12.27
C VAL A 54 4.64 15.86 -11.96
N ALA A 55 5.44 16.05 -13.00
CA ALA A 55 6.73 16.70 -12.85
C ALA A 55 6.40 18.14 -12.47
N ALA A 56 5.98 18.37 -11.22
CA ALA A 56 6.11 19.68 -10.61
C ALA A 56 7.55 19.71 -10.10
N GLU A 57 8.35 20.37 -10.91
CA GLU A 57 9.75 20.72 -10.72
C GLU A 57 10.19 20.84 -9.25
N ALA A 58 11.15 20.01 -8.84
CA ALA A 58 12.05 20.42 -7.77
C ALA A 58 12.87 21.60 -8.29
N THR A 59 12.41 22.84 -8.05
CA THR A 59 13.24 24.03 -8.25
C THR A 59 14.27 24.07 -7.13
N THR A 60 15.39 23.36 -7.29
CA THR A 60 16.63 23.77 -6.63
C THR A 60 17.03 25.10 -7.27
N SER A 61 16.60 26.19 -6.66
CA SER A 61 17.19 27.50 -6.87
C SER A 61 18.59 27.47 -6.27
N ASP A 62 19.59 27.40 -7.14
CA ASP A 62 20.97 27.74 -6.84
C ASP A 62 21.20 29.16 -7.41
N ASP A 63 21.16 30.17 -6.54
CA ASP A 63 21.84 31.47 -6.67
C ASP A 63 22.05 32.08 -5.27
#